data_AF-A0A1Z2RPB5-F1
#
_entry.id   AF-A0A1Z2RPB5-F1
#
_cell.length_a   1.000
_cell.length_b   1.000
_cell.length_c   1.000
_cell.angle_alpha   90.00
_cell.angle_beta   90.00
_cell.angle_gamma   90.00
#
_symmetry.space_group_name_H-M   'P 1'
#
loop_
_entity.id
_entity.type
_entity.pdbx_description
1 polymer ?
#
loop_
_entity_poly.entity_id
_entity_poly.type
_entity_poly.pdbx_seq_one_letter_code
_entity_poly.pdbx_strand_id
1 'polypeptide(L)'
;LTISMGTLPGFPLPVFVILSVVLSVLFYFKFREAKRSAAKPKTSKGEQPLSIEEKEGSSLGLIGDLDKVSTETVPLILLVPKSRREDLEKAQLAERLRSQFFIDYGVRLPEVLLRDGEGLDDNSIVLLINEIRVEQFTVYFDLM
;
A
#
# COMPACT_ATOMS: atom_id res chain seq x y z
N LEU A 1 6.28 24.56 -3.78
CA LEU A 1 6.31 23.99 -2.40
C LEU A 1 7.08 22.66 -2.32
N THR A 2 7.30 21.92 -3.41
CA THR A 2 7.90 20.57 -3.41
C THR A 2 9.43 20.51 -3.30
N ILE A 3 10.16 21.60 -3.56
CA ILE A 3 11.64 21.64 -3.49
C ILE A 3 12.15 21.58 -2.04
N SER A 4 11.32 21.96 -1.06
CA SER A 4 11.70 22.10 0.35
C SER A 4 11.62 20.81 1.17
N MET A 5 11.01 19.74 0.65
CA MET A 5 10.93 18.45 1.35
C MET A 5 12.31 17.77 1.49
N GLY A 6 13.25 18.08 0.60
CA GLY A 6 14.63 17.58 0.70
C GLY A 6 15.47 18.30 1.76
N THR A 7 15.07 19.49 2.23
CA THR A 7 15.88 20.30 3.16
C THR A 7 15.43 20.16 4.62
N LEU A 8 14.56 19.20 4.92
CA LEU A 8 14.13 18.94 6.29
C LEU A 8 15.31 18.46 7.13
N PRO A 9 15.53 19.02 8.34
CA PRO A 9 16.58 18.55 9.23
C PRO A 9 16.30 17.08 9.58
N GLY A 10 17.22 16.19 9.17
CA GLY A 10 17.09 14.73 9.30
C GLY A 10 16.79 13.98 7.99
N PHE A 11 16.51 14.67 6.88
CA PHE A 11 16.31 14.01 5.58
C PHE A 11 17.65 13.49 5.01
N PRO A 12 17.74 12.22 4.56
CA PRO A 12 18.99 11.62 4.09
C PRO A 12 19.33 12.03 2.64
N LEU A 13 19.46 13.34 2.38
CA LEU A 13 19.82 13.90 1.07
C LEU A 13 21.00 13.19 0.40
N PRO A 14 22.12 12.92 1.10
CA PRO A 14 23.29 12.30 0.48
C PRO A 14 22.99 10.92 -0.12
N VAL A 15 22.11 10.14 0.53
CA VAL A 15 21.72 8.80 0.07
C VAL A 15 20.96 8.89 -1.25
N PHE A 16 19.99 9.79 -1.35
CA PHE A 16 19.21 9.99 -2.58
C PHE A 16 20.05 10.53 -3.74
N VAL A 17 21.02 11.41 -3.46
CA VAL A 17 21.97 11.89 -4.47
C VAL A 17 22.82 10.74 -5.00
N ILE A 18 23.36 9.89 -4.12
CA ILE A 18 24.14 8.71 -4.53
C ILE A 18 23.31 7.77 -5.40
N LEU A 19 22.08 7.44 -4.97
CA LEU A 19 21.18 6.59 -5.75
C LEU A 19 20.88 7.19 -7.12
N SER A 20 20.63 8.50 -7.19
CA SER A 20 20.35 9.20 -8.45
C SER A 20 21.53 9.14 -9.43
N VAL A 21 22.76 9.30 -8.93
CA VAL A 21 23.98 9.19 -9.75
C VAL A 21 24.15 7.76 -10.26
N VAL A 22 24.00 6.75 -9.39
CA VAL A 22 24.12 5.34 -9.78
C VAL A 22 23.13 4.98 -10.88
N LEU A 23 21.85 5.34 -10.70
CA LEU A 23 20.82 5.10 -11.72
C LEU A 23 21.13 5.82 -13.02
N SER A 24 21.55 7.10 -12.97
CA SER A 24 21.89 7.89 -14.16
C SER A 24 23.04 7.26 -14.96
N VAL A 25 24.07 6.77 -14.26
CA VAL A 25 25.21 6.08 -14.88
C VAL A 25 24.77 4.78 -15.54
N LEU A 26 24.00 3.94 -14.85
CA LEU A 26 23.48 2.69 -15.41
C LEU A 26 22.61 2.93 -16.64
N PHE A 27 21.72 3.93 -16.58
CA PHE A 27 20.85 4.27 -17.69
C PHE A 27 21.64 4.84 -18.88
N TYR A 28 22.66 5.65 -18.62
CA TYR A 28 23.54 6.19 -19.65
C TYR A 28 24.32 5.08 -20.38
N PHE A 29 24.84 4.08 -19.65
CA PHE A 29 25.51 2.94 -20.28
C PHE A 29 24.55 2.08 -21.10
N LYS A 30 23.38 1.73 -20.58
CA LYS A 30 22.35 1.00 -21.36
C LYS A 30 21.90 1.76 -22.59
N PHE A 31 21.70 3.07 -22.48
CA PHE A 31 21.29 3.90 -23.61
C PHE A 31 22.39 4.00 -24.67
N ARG A 32 23.66 4.05 -24.25
CA ARG A 32 24.80 4.06 -25.17
C ARG A 32 25.02 2.71 -25.85
N GLU A 33 24.77 1.59 -25.17
CA GLU A 33 24.78 0.24 -25.75
C GLU A 33 23.64 0.03 -26.74
N ALA A 34 22.45 0.55 -26.45
CA ALA A 34 21.33 0.55 -27.38
C ALA A 34 21.67 1.34 -28.67
N LYS A 35 22.33 2.50 -28.55
CA LYS A 35 22.81 3.27 -29.72
C LYS A 35 23.94 2.56 -30.48
N ARG A 36 24.86 1.87 -29.80
CA ARG A 36 25.91 1.08 -30.47
C ARG A 36 25.36 -0.15 -31.19
N SER A 37 24.27 -0.73 -30.69
CA SER A 37 23.56 -1.84 -31.35
C SER A 37 22.74 -1.37 -32.56
N ALA A 38 22.31 -0.11 -32.58
CA ALA A 38 21.65 0.53 -33.73
C ALA A 38 22.63 1.06 -34.81
N ALA A 39 23.93 1.11 -34.53
CA ALA A 39 24.96 1.66 -35.42
C ALA A 39 25.72 0.61 -36.25
N LYS A 40 25.20 -0.63 -36.37
CA LYS A 40 25.64 -1.53 -37.45
C LYS A 40 24.85 -1.19 -38.72
N PRO A 41 25.50 -0.73 -39.81
CA PRO A 41 24.80 -0.45 -41.05
C PRO A 41 24.38 -1.77 -41.69
N LYS A 42 23.07 -2.01 -41.80
CA LYS A 42 22.54 -2.90 -42.84
C LYS A 42 22.26 -2.03 -44.06
N THR A 43 23.16 -2.09 -45.03
CA THR A 43 22.99 -1.47 -46.34
C THR A 43 22.00 -2.28 -47.18
N SER A 44 21.02 -1.58 -47.77
CA SER A 44 20.09 -1.99 -48.86
C SER A 44 19.10 -3.11 -48.54
N LYS A 45 17.81 -3.03 -48.89
CA LYS A 45 17.15 -2.41 -50.05
C LYS A 45 15.63 -2.44 -49.79
N GLY A 46 14.87 -1.49 -50.33
CA GLY A 46 13.47 -1.71 -50.73
C GLY A 46 12.38 -0.97 -49.94
N GLU A 47 11.83 0.07 -50.59
CA GLU A 47 10.39 0.34 -50.73
C GLU A 47 9.57 0.89 -49.54
N GLN A 48 9.37 2.22 -49.59
CA GLN A 48 8.10 2.99 -49.55
C GLN A 48 7.03 2.77 -48.45
N PRO A 49 6.23 3.83 -48.19
CA PRO A 49 5.83 4.24 -46.84
C PRO A 49 4.47 3.68 -46.44
N LEU A 50 4.24 3.44 -45.15
CA LEU A 50 2.89 3.32 -44.62
C LEU A 50 2.81 3.97 -43.23
N SER A 51 2.13 5.11 -43.22
CA SER A 51 1.09 5.48 -42.27
C SER A 51 1.23 4.98 -40.83
N ILE A 52 1.53 5.91 -39.91
CA ILE A 52 1.22 5.74 -38.50
C ILE A 52 -0.30 5.82 -38.37
N GLU A 53 -0.97 4.66 -38.34
CA GLU A 53 -2.34 4.57 -37.85
C GLU A 53 -2.35 4.81 -36.34
N GLU A 54 -3.03 5.88 -35.93
CA GLU A 54 -3.69 5.95 -34.63
C GLU A 54 -4.65 4.76 -34.51
N LYS A 55 -4.46 3.93 -33.47
CA LYS A 55 -5.51 3.05 -32.95
C LYS A 55 -5.70 3.33 -31.48
N GLU A 56 -6.58 4.29 -31.20
CA GLU A 56 -7.59 4.10 -30.18
C GLU A 56 -8.40 2.84 -30.53
N GLY A 57 -8.68 1.99 -29.54
CA GLY A 57 -9.68 0.93 -29.71
C GLY A 57 -9.36 -0.39 -29.03
N SER A 58 -9.65 -0.45 -27.74
CA SER A 58 -10.33 -1.57 -27.08
C SER A 58 -9.85 -2.99 -27.38
N SER A 59 -9.04 -3.50 -26.47
CA SER A 59 -9.19 -4.86 -25.96
C SER A 59 -9.05 -4.70 -24.46
N LEU A 60 -10.14 -4.51 -23.71
CA LEU A 60 -10.89 -5.60 -23.07
C LEU A 60 -9.99 -6.76 -22.60
N GLY A 61 -8.80 -6.42 -22.09
CA GLY A 61 -8.05 -7.25 -21.19
C GLY A 61 -8.83 -7.29 -19.88
N LEU A 62 -9.57 -8.38 -19.70
CA LEU A 62 -10.16 -8.84 -18.45
C LEU A 62 -9.58 -8.10 -17.25
N ILE A 63 -10.39 -7.20 -16.67
CA ILE A 63 -10.23 -6.75 -15.29
C ILE A 63 -10.57 -7.99 -14.43
N GLY A 64 -9.68 -8.99 -14.44
CA GLY A 64 -9.74 -10.21 -13.66
C GLY A 64 -9.16 -10.02 -12.26
N ASP A 65 -9.09 -8.77 -11.82
CA ASP A 65 -8.43 -8.35 -10.59
C ASP A 65 -9.24 -7.16 -10.02
N LEU A 66 -10.57 -7.29 -9.98
CA LEU A 66 -11.44 -6.42 -9.20
C LEU A 66 -11.19 -6.57 -7.68
N ASP A 67 -10.55 -7.66 -7.25
CA ASP A 67 -9.99 -7.83 -5.90
C ASP A 67 -8.64 -7.10 -5.71
N LYS A 68 -8.08 -6.52 -6.77
CA LYS A 68 -6.83 -5.74 -6.78
C LYS A 68 -7.04 -4.25 -7.00
N VAL A 69 -8.29 -3.79 -6.96
CA VAL A 69 -8.54 -2.43 -6.46
C VAL A 69 -8.34 -2.53 -4.96
N SER A 70 -7.06 -2.58 -4.58
CA SER A 70 -6.61 -2.49 -3.21
C SER A 70 -7.31 -1.28 -2.63
N THR A 71 -8.34 -1.53 -1.83
CA THR A 71 -8.67 -0.62 -0.77
C THR A 71 -7.37 -0.45 0.00
N GLU A 72 -6.67 0.65 -0.23
CA GLU A 72 -5.62 1.18 0.66
C GLU A 72 -6.30 1.62 1.97
N THR A 73 -7.12 0.74 2.52
CA THR A 73 -7.80 0.94 3.76
C THR A 73 -6.82 0.56 4.83
N VAL A 74 -6.28 1.60 5.45
CA VAL A 74 -5.45 1.50 6.63
C VAL A 74 -6.15 0.60 7.66
N PRO A 75 -5.43 -0.37 8.27
CA PRO A 75 -6.04 -1.31 9.19
C PRO A 75 -6.56 -0.59 10.44
N LEU A 76 -7.68 -1.09 10.95
CA LEU A 76 -8.21 -0.73 12.26
C LEU A 76 -7.43 -1.53 13.31
N ILE A 77 -6.90 -0.86 14.32
CA ILE A 77 -6.17 -1.54 15.39
C ILE A 77 -6.95 -1.39 16.69
N LEU A 78 -7.27 -2.53 17.30
CA LEU A 78 -7.84 -2.59 18.64
C LEU A 78 -6.73 -2.98 19.61
N LEU A 79 -6.34 -2.04 20.48
CA LEU A 79 -5.49 -2.36 21.61
C LEU A 79 -6.33 -3.04 22.68
N VAL A 80 -5.97 -4.27 23.00
CA VAL A 80 -6.63 -5.09 24.00
C VAL A 80 -5.66 -5.47 25.12
N PRO A 81 -6.15 -5.78 26.33
CA PRO A 81 -5.30 -6.24 27.42
C PRO A 81 -4.64 -7.57 27.06
N LYS A 82 -3.36 -7.74 27.39
CA LYS A 82 -2.61 -8.97 27.10
C LYS A 82 -3.28 -10.22 27.65
N SER A 83 -3.87 -10.10 28.84
CA SER A 83 -4.63 -11.14 29.54
C SER A 83 -5.81 -11.67 28.73
N ARG A 84 -6.43 -10.84 27.89
CA ARG A 84 -7.68 -11.17 27.16
C ARG A 84 -7.48 -11.40 25.67
N ARG A 85 -6.29 -11.13 25.13
CA ARG A 85 -6.03 -11.25 23.69
C ARG A 85 -6.39 -12.63 23.14
N GLU A 86 -5.88 -13.69 23.76
CA GLU A 86 -6.06 -15.06 23.25
C GLU A 86 -7.53 -15.47 23.24
N ASP A 87 -8.29 -15.05 24.27
CA ASP A 87 -9.72 -15.29 24.35
C ASP A 87 -10.49 -14.52 23.25
N LEU A 88 -10.10 -13.27 22.98
CA LEU A 88 -10.71 -12.45 21.93
C LEU A 88 -10.37 -12.94 20.51
N GLU A 89 -9.18 -13.50 20.31
CA GLU A 89 -8.79 -14.18 19.07
C GLU A 89 -9.59 -15.46 18.87
N LYS A 90 -9.72 -16.31 19.90
CA LYS A 90 -10.58 -17.52 19.87
C LYS A 90 -12.04 -17.20 19.64
N ALA A 91 -12.53 -16.08 20.19
CA ALA A 91 -13.88 -15.58 19.98
C ALA A 91 -14.10 -14.94 18.59
N GLN A 92 -13.05 -14.87 17.76
CA GLN A 92 -13.08 -14.31 16.40
C GLN A 92 -13.62 -12.87 16.37
N LEU A 93 -13.25 -12.05 17.38
CA LEU A 93 -13.81 -10.70 17.54
C LEU A 93 -13.64 -9.85 16.28
N ALA A 94 -12.47 -9.88 15.66
CA ALA A 94 -12.17 -9.12 14.44
C ALA A 94 -13.10 -9.48 13.28
N GLU A 95 -13.36 -10.77 13.07
CA GLU A 95 -14.20 -11.28 11.98
C GLU A 95 -15.68 -11.00 12.26
N ARG A 96 -16.11 -11.16 13.51
CA ARG A 96 -17.48 -10.82 13.95
C ARG A 96 -17.77 -9.34 13.79
N LEU A 97 -16.84 -8.46 14.18
CA LEU A 97 -17.00 -7.01 14.03
C LEU A 97 -17.13 -6.63 12.55
N ARG A 98 -16.27 -7.18 11.69
CA ARG A 98 -16.33 -6.95 10.24
C ARG A 98 -17.65 -7.43 9.63
N SER A 99 -18.10 -8.62 10.02
CA SER A 99 -19.33 -9.22 9.48
C SER A 99 -20.57 -8.45 9.95
N GLN A 100 -20.63 -8.12 11.24
CA GLN A 100 -21.75 -7.38 11.83
C GLN A 100 -21.86 -5.99 11.24
N PHE A 101 -20.74 -5.27 11.10
CA PHE A 101 -20.75 -3.93 10.51
C PHE A 101 -21.19 -3.94 9.03
N PHE A 102 -20.81 -4.98 8.27
CA PHE A 102 -21.29 -5.15 6.90
C PHE A 102 -22.79 -5.44 6.84
N ILE A 103 -23.32 -6.26 7.75
CA ILE A 103 -24.76 -6.56 7.83
C ILE A 103 -25.56 -5.30 8.20
N ASP A 104 -25.10 -4.56 9.20
CA ASP A 104 -25.85 -3.43 9.77
C ASP A 104 -25.77 -2.18 8.89
N TYR A 105 -24.62 -1.92 8.26
CA TYR A 105 -24.37 -0.67 7.53
C TYR A 105 -24.12 -0.87 6.04
N GLY A 106 -24.00 -2.10 5.54
CA GLY A 106 -23.68 -2.38 4.13
C GLY A 106 -22.26 -2.00 3.71
N VAL A 107 -21.42 -1.52 4.65
CA VAL A 107 -20.06 -1.05 4.39
C VAL A 107 -19.05 -2.10 4.86
N ARG A 108 -18.02 -2.35 4.05
CA ARG A 108 -16.93 -3.25 4.44
C ARG A 108 -15.93 -2.52 5.32
N LEU A 109 -15.71 -3.03 6.53
CA LEU A 109 -14.63 -2.56 7.37
C LEU A 109 -13.26 -3.03 6.80
N PRO A 110 -12.21 -2.22 6.98
CA PRO A 110 -10.83 -2.63 6.79
C PRO A 110 -10.47 -3.87 7.63
N GLU A 111 -9.26 -4.37 7.43
CA GLU A 111 -8.72 -5.39 8.32
C GLU A 111 -8.67 -4.86 9.77
N VAL A 112 -9.17 -5.67 10.71
CA VAL A 112 -9.19 -5.35 12.14
C VAL A 112 -8.11 -6.19 12.81
N LEU A 113 -7.11 -5.52 13.38
CA LEU A 113 -5.96 -6.13 14.03
C LEU A 113 -6.08 -5.99 15.55
N LEU A 114 -5.91 -7.09 16.26
CA LEU A 114 -5.79 -7.10 17.72
C LEU A 114 -4.31 -6.93 18.08
N ARG A 115 -3.99 -5.89 18.85
CA ARG A 115 -2.64 -5.60 19.35
C ARG A 115 -2.66 -5.46 20.86
N ASP A 116 -1.56 -5.82 21.49
CA ASP A 116 -1.42 -5.74 22.95
C ASP A 116 -1.30 -4.28 23.37
N GLY A 117 -2.17 -3.84 24.28
CA GLY A 117 -2.05 -2.55 24.94
C GLY A 117 -1.06 -2.63 26.11
N GLU A 118 0.03 -1.88 26.06
CA GLU A 118 0.92 -1.73 27.22
C GLU A 118 0.27 -0.86 28.29
N GLY A 119 0.18 -1.38 29.52
CA GLY A 119 -0.41 -0.66 30.65
C GLY A 119 -1.92 -0.45 30.57
N LEU A 120 -2.62 -1.23 29.74
CA LEU A 120 -4.08 -1.20 29.65
C LEU A 120 -4.72 -2.02 30.79
N ASP A 121 -5.76 -1.47 31.41
CA ASP A 121 -6.59 -2.21 32.37
C ASP A 121 -7.35 -3.37 31.69
N ASP A 122 -7.65 -4.43 32.44
CA ASP A 122 -8.28 -5.66 31.93
C ASP A 122 -9.64 -5.46 31.21
N ASN A 123 -10.32 -4.35 31.47
CA ASN A 123 -11.61 -4.01 30.87
C ASN A 123 -11.53 -2.80 29.94
N SER A 124 -10.33 -2.39 29.53
CA SER A 124 -10.14 -1.27 28.61
C SER A 124 -9.85 -1.78 27.21
N ILE A 125 -10.39 -1.11 26.18
CA ILE A 125 -10.04 -1.31 24.78
C ILE A 125 -9.78 0.06 24.17
N VAL A 126 -8.73 0.18 23.36
CA VAL A 126 -8.47 1.44 22.63
C VAL A 126 -8.57 1.18 21.14
N LEU A 127 -9.34 2.02 20.46
CA LEU A 127 -9.44 2.00 19.01
C LEU A 127 -8.43 2.97 18.40
N LEU A 128 -7.60 2.45 17.51
CA LEU A 128 -6.72 3.24 16.65
C LEU A 128 -7.19 3.14 15.20
N ILE A 129 -7.28 4.29 14.55
CA ILE A 129 -7.46 4.40 13.10
C ILE A 129 -6.20 5.07 12.57
N ASN A 130 -5.50 4.41 11.63
CA ASN A 130 -4.22 4.91 11.14
C ASN A 130 -3.19 5.16 12.26
N GLU A 131 -3.14 4.25 13.23
CA GLU A 131 -2.29 4.33 14.43
C GLU A 131 -2.56 5.54 15.34
N ILE A 132 -3.53 6.38 14.99
CA ILE A 132 -3.98 7.50 15.81
C ILE A 132 -5.06 6.98 16.75
N ARG A 133 -4.89 7.24 18.05
CA ARG A 133 -5.92 6.95 19.06
C ARG A 133 -7.17 7.76 18.76
N VAL A 134 -8.24 7.06 18.46
CA VAL A 134 -9.55 7.67 18.21
C VAL A 134 -10.34 7.69 19.49
N GLU A 135 -10.51 6.54 20.14
CA GLU A 135 -11.37 6.43 21.32
C GLU A 135 -10.89 5.31 22.26
N GLN A 136 -11.31 5.37 23.52
CA GLN A 136 -11.11 4.32 24.52
C GLN A 136 -12.47 3.89 25.09
N PHE A 137 -12.68 2.58 25.14
CA PHE A 137 -13.89 1.95 25.65
C PHE A 137 -13.57 1.18 26.92
N THR A 138 -14.50 1.21 27.87
CA THR A 138 -14.48 0.30 29.02
C THR A 138 -15.53 -0.78 28.79
N VAL A 139 -15.09 -2.02 28.63
CA VAL A 139 -15.91 -3.20 28.34
C VAL A 139 -15.60 -4.26 29.38
N TYR A 140 -16.60 -4.63 30.18
CA TYR A 140 -16.50 -5.69 31.17
C TYR A 140 -16.74 -7.05 30.51
N PHE A 141 -15.67 -7.72 30.10
CA PHE A 141 -15.75 -8.99 29.36
C PHE A 141 -16.41 -10.12 30.16
N ASP A 142 -16.27 -10.13 31.49
CA ASP A 142 -16.81 -11.18 32.36
C ASP A 142 -18.32 -11.04 32.63
N LEU A 143 -18.94 -9.95 32.19
CA LEU A 143 -20.37 -9.68 32.36
C LEU A 143 -21.19 -9.93 31.07
N MET A 144 -20.53 -10.39 30.00
CA MET A 144 -21.16 -10.78 28.72
C MET A 144 -21.23 -12.29 28.57
#